data_AF-A0A8R7JYK1-F1
#
_entry.id   AF-A0A8R7JYK1-F1
#
_cell.length_a   1.000
_cell.length_b   1.000
_cell.length_c   1.000
_cell.angle_alpha   90.00
_cell.angle_beta   90.00
_cell.angle_gamma   90.00
#
_symmetry.space_group_name_H-M   'P 1'
#
loop_
_entity.id
_entity.type
_entity.pdbx_description
1 polymer ?
#
loop_
_entity_poly.entity_id
_entity_poly.type
_entity_poly.pdbx_seq_one_letter_code
_entity_poly.pdbx_strand_id
1 'polypeptide(L)'
;MLDTLFSFFRTGGIDNFFHCEKCGCCYSNVLKDSHHCVERAMHHNCPVCFEYLFDSTMDISVLHCGHTIHLECLNEMRVHHHFSCPVCSRSACDMTDAWQKLDQEVAATPMPEFYQKKMVWILCNDCGAKSSVRFHVLAQKCPGCSSYNTRETRGGPAIAACSRV
;
A
#
# COMPACT_ATOMS: atom_id res chain seq x y z
N MET A 1 -33.15 9.05 -20.17
CA MET A 1 -33.90 8.73 -18.92
C MET A 1 -33.86 7.23 -18.62
N LEU A 2 -32.72 6.55 -18.85
CA LEU A 2 -32.55 5.12 -18.56
C LEU A 2 -31.13 4.81 -18.03
N ASP A 3 -30.48 5.77 -17.37
CA ASP A 3 -29.21 5.57 -16.66
C ASP A 3 -29.40 5.53 -15.12
N THR A 4 -30.66 5.61 -14.66
CA THR A 4 -31.07 5.73 -13.26
C THR A 4 -31.15 4.39 -12.50
N LEU A 5 -30.48 3.34 -12.99
CA LEU A 5 -30.61 1.96 -12.49
C LEU A 5 -29.28 1.20 -12.34
N PHE A 6 -28.14 1.87 -12.14
CA PHE A 6 -26.91 1.16 -11.76
C PHE A 6 -26.93 0.83 -10.26
N SER A 7 -27.60 -0.28 -9.96
CA SER A 7 -27.64 -1.00 -8.70
C SER A 7 -28.33 -0.28 -7.54
N PHE A 8 -29.64 -0.53 -7.40
CA PHE A 8 -30.44 -0.29 -6.20
C PHE A 8 -29.64 -0.44 -4.89
N PHE A 9 -29.76 0.58 -4.03
CA PHE A 9 -29.70 0.52 -2.56
C PHE A 9 -29.31 -0.83 -1.98
N ARG A 10 -28.00 -1.02 -1.77
CA ARG A 10 -27.44 -2.34 -1.48
C ARG A 10 -27.75 -2.93 -0.10
N THR A 11 -28.44 -2.25 0.83
CA THR A 11 -29.07 -2.83 2.07
C THR A 11 -29.59 -1.83 3.11
N GLY A 12 -29.64 -0.50 2.88
CA GLY A 12 -29.98 0.45 3.96
C GLY A 12 -30.91 1.61 3.64
N GLY A 13 -31.62 1.60 2.51
CA GLY A 13 -32.57 2.68 2.16
C GLY A 13 -31.91 3.99 1.69
N ILE A 14 -32.70 4.81 0.98
CA ILE A 14 -32.26 6.05 0.34
C ILE A 14 -31.75 7.12 1.30
N ASP A 15 -32.19 7.05 2.55
CA ASP A 15 -31.89 8.06 3.55
C ASP A 15 -30.56 7.82 4.28
N ASN A 16 -29.85 6.72 4.00
CA ASN A 16 -28.61 6.37 4.69
C ASN A 16 -27.35 6.48 3.81
N PHE A 17 -27.49 6.78 2.52
CA PHE A 17 -26.39 6.84 1.57
C PHE A 17 -26.47 8.10 0.71
N PHE A 18 -25.32 8.62 0.30
CA PHE A 18 -25.22 9.68 -0.69
C PHE A 18 -24.33 9.23 -1.85
N HIS A 19 -24.65 9.70 -3.06
CA HIS A 19 -23.81 9.51 -4.24
C HIS A 19 -22.84 10.69 -4.37
N CYS A 20 -21.56 10.40 -4.56
CA CYS A 20 -20.58 11.41 -4.90
C CYS A 20 -20.41 11.48 -6.42
N GLU A 21 -21.00 12.50 -7.05
CA GLU A 21 -20.92 12.75 -8.50
C GLU A 21 -19.48 12.88 -9.02
N LYS A 22 -18.54 13.27 -8.14
CA LYS A 22 -17.14 13.48 -8.52
C LYS A 22 -16.39 12.15 -8.72
N CYS A 23 -16.56 11.16 -7.83
CA CYS A 23 -15.94 9.85 -8.01
C CYS A 23 -16.86 8.79 -8.63
N GLY A 24 -18.17 9.06 -8.69
CA GLY A 24 -19.18 8.12 -9.17
C GLY A 24 -19.56 7.04 -8.14
N CYS A 25 -19.22 7.21 -6.86
CA CYS A 25 -19.37 6.17 -5.84
C CYS A 25 -20.44 6.54 -4.79
N CYS A 26 -21.15 5.54 -4.29
CA CYS A 26 -22.12 5.69 -3.21
C CYS A 26 -21.49 5.36 -1.85
N TYR A 27 -21.66 6.25 -0.87
CA TYR A 27 -21.15 6.09 0.50
C TYR A 27 -22.26 6.26 1.52
N SER A 28 -22.05 5.77 2.75
CA SER A 28 -22.95 6.05 3.87
C SER A 28 -22.96 7.56 4.18
N ASN A 29 -24.10 8.10 4.60
CA ASN A 29 -24.27 9.51 4.99
C ASN A 29 -23.32 9.96 6.11
N VAL A 30 -22.80 9.02 6.91
CA VAL A 30 -21.75 9.31 7.92
C VAL A 30 -20.47 9.87 7.27
N LEU A 31 -20.20 9.50 6.02
CA LEU A 31 -19.01 9.91 5.27
C LEU A 31 -19.24 11.17 4.42
N LYS A 32 -20.42 11.78 4.46
CA LYS A 32 -20.79 12.90 3.56
C LYS A 32 -19.79 14.05 3.60
N ASP A 33 -19.41 14.45 4.81
CA ASP A 33 -18.52 15.60 5.03
C ASP A 33 -17.05 15.20 5.26
N SER A 34 -16.75 13.90 5.35
CA SER A 34 -15.42 13.38 5.68
C SER A 34 -14.78 12.53 4.58
N HIS A 35 -15.51 12.18 3.51
CA HIS A 35 -14.93 11.37 2.44
C HIS A 35 -13.88 12.17 1.66
N HIS A 36 -12.69 11.59 1.51
CA HIS A 36 -11.66 12.11 0.63
C HIS A 36 -11.89 11.61 -0.80
N CYS A 37 -12.60 12.40 -1.60
CA CYS A 37 -12.93 12.03 -2.98
C CYS A 37 -11.69 11.99 -3.88
N VAL A 38 -11.39 10.81 -4.41
CA VAL A 38 -10.42 10.62 -5.49
C VAL A 38 -11.19 10.23 -6.74
N GLU A 39 -11.11 11.08 -7.78
CA GLU A 39 -11.80 10.82 -9.05
C GLU A 39 -11.34 9.49 -9.65
N ARG A 40 -12.30 8.71 -10.15
CA ARG A 40 -12.05 7.45 -10.86
C ARG A 40 -11.28 6.40 -10.06
N ALA A 41 -11.29 6.48 -8.72
CA ALA A 41 -10.59 5.54 -7.85
C ALA A 41 -11.08 4.08 -7.93
N MET A 42 -12.21 3.82 -8.59
CA MET A 42 -12.74 2.46 -8.83
C MET A 42 -12.82 2.13 -10.33
N HIS A 43 -12.37 3.02 -11.21
CA HIS A 43 -12.44 2.82 -12.67
C HIS A 43 -11.19 2.09 -13.17
N HIS A 44 -10.88 0.96 -12.55
CA HIS A 44 -9.82 0.05 -12.94
C HIS A 44 -10.15 -1.38 -12.50
N ASN A 45 -9.43 -2.35 -13.07
CA ASN A 45 -9.58 -3.75 -12.68
C ASN A 45 -8.87 -4.02 -11.36
N CYS A 46 -9.46 -4.88 -10.53
CA CYS A 46 -8.79 -5.41 -9.35
C CYS A 46 -7.49 -6.11 -9.80
N PRO A 47 -6.31 -5.74 -9.25
CA PRO A 47 -5.02 -6.30 -9.64
C PRO A 47 -4.84 -7.77 -9.21
N VAL A 48 -5.77 -8.32 -8.42
CA VAL A 48 -5.73 -9.70 -7.92
C VAL A 48 -6.59 -10.62 -8.79
N CYS A 49 -7.87 -10.30 -8.99
CA CYS A 49 -8.80 -11.13 -9.75
C CYS A 49 -9.07 -10.63 -11.18
N PHE A 50 -8.55 -9.47 -11.56
CA PHE A 50 -8.73 -8.83 -12.87
C PHE A 50 -10.16 -8.44 -13.25
N GLU A 51 -11.11 -8.55 -12.34
CA GLU A 51 -12.47 -8.05 -12.53
C GLU A 51 -12.54 -6.54 -12.34
N TYR A 52 -13.43 -5.89 -13.10
CA TYR A 52 -13.63 -4.45 -13.05
C TYR A 52 -14.33 -4.05 -11.75
N LEU A 53 -13.71 -3.15 -10.97
CA LEU A 53 -14.16 -2.81 -9.62
C LEU A 53 -15.53 -2.11 -9.62
N PHE A 54 -15.79 -1.24 -10.58
CA PHE A 54 -17.00 -0.43 -10.61
C PHE A 54 -18.27 -1.26 -10.90
N ASP A 55 -18.17 -2.25 -11.79
CA ASP A 55 -19.31 -3.11 -12.16
C ASP A 55 -19.50 -4.29 -11.21
N SER A 56 -18.51 -4.56 -10.35
CA SER A 56 -18.53 -5.71 -9.45
C SER A 56 -19.53 -5.53 -8.31
N THR A 57 -20.13 -6.65 -7.91
CA THR A 57 -21.01 -6.77 -6.75
C THR A 57 -20.27 -7.05 -5.45
N MET A 58 -18.94 -7.18 -5.48
CA MET A 58 -18.12 -7.45 -4.31
C MET A 58 -17.80 -6.17 -3.53
N ASP A 59 -17.62 -6.32 -2.22
CA ASP A 59 -17.15 -5.22 -1.37
C ASP A 59 -15.72 -4.82 -1.76
N ILE A 60 -15.42 -3.53 -1.58
CA ILE A 60 -14.15 -2.94 -1.98
C ILE A 60 -13.44 -2.38 -0.74
N SER A 61 -12.12 -2.52 -0.73
CA SER A 61 -11.24 -2.04 0.31
C SER A 61 -10.20 -1.08 -0.29
N VAL A 62 -9.87 -0.04 0.48
CA VAL A 62 -8.80 0.90 0.15
C VAL A 62 -7.57 0.51 0.97
N LEU A 63 -6.46 0.19 0.29
CA LEU A 63 -5.19 -0.11 0.92
C LEU A 63 -4.58 1.15 1.55
N HIS A 64 -3.61 0.99 2.45
CA HIS A 64 -2.93 2.11 3.11
C HIS A 64 -2.24 3.09 2.13
N CYS A 65 -1.85 2.59 0.95
CA CYS A 65 -1.29 3.42 -0.12
C CYS A 65 -2.33 4.17 -0.96
N GLY A 66 -3.63 3.95 -0.75
CA GLY A 66 -4.74 4.55 -1.48
C GLY A 66 -5.26 3.74 -2.67
N HIS A 67 -4.58 2.67 -3.09
CA HIS A 67 -5.08 1.79 -4.15
C HIS A 67 -6.26 0.96 -3.67
N THR A 68 -7.23 0.74 -4.55
CA THR A 68 -8.48 0.03 -4.26
C THR A 68 -8.45 -1.38 -4.86
N ILE A 69 -8.91 -2.37 -4.09
CA ILE A 69 -9.06 -3.78 -4.48
C ILE A 69 -10.33 -4.36 -3.86
N HIS A 70 -10.81 -5.53 -4.30
CA HIS A 70 -11.90 -6.21 -3.60
C HIS A 70 -11.50 -6.61 -2.17
N LEU A 71 -12.44 -6.52 -1.23
CA LEU A 71 -12.23 -6.93 0.17
C LEU A 71 -11.85 -8.41 0.25
N GLU A 72 -12.49 -9.27 -0.53
CA GLU A 72 -12.16 -10.69 -0.58
C GLU A 72 -10.74 -10.92 -1.10
N CYS A 73 -10.33 -10.19 -2.15
CA CYS A 73 -8.96 -10.24 -2.64
C CYS A 73 -7.94 -9.75 -1.60
N LEU A 74 -8.30 -8.75 -0.78
CA LEU A 74 -7.46 -8.32 0.34
C LEU A 74 -7.35 -9.43 1.41
N ASN A 75 -8.45 -10.12 1.71
CA ASN A 75 -8.45 -11.22 2.67
C ASN A 75 -7.58 -12.39 2.17
N GLU A 76 -7.70 -12.77 0.91
CA GLU A 76 -6.84 -13.77 0.26
C GLU A 76 -5.36 -13.38 0.35
N MET A 77 -5.02 -12.12 0.06
CA MET A 77 -3.67 -11.61 0.25
C MET A 77 -3.17 -11.78 1.70
N ARG A 78 -4.02 -11.54 2.70
CA ARG A 78 -3.66 -11.71 4.12
C ARG A 78 -3.45 -13.17 4.50
N VAL A 79 -4.32 -14.07 4.02
CA VAL A 79 -4.21 -15.52 4.23
C VAL A 79 -2.89 -16.05 3.68
N HIS A 80 -2.46 -15.54 2.53
CA HIS A 80 -1.18 -15.91 1.90
C HIS A 80 0.02 -15.06 2.36
N HIS A 81 -0.14 -14.24 3.40
CA HIS A 81 0.91 -13.37 3.95
C HIS A 81 1.53 -12.38 2.94
N HIS A 82 0.75 -11.98 1.92
CA HIS A 82 1.12 -10.97 0.94
C HIS A 82 0.70 -9.57 1.39
N PHE A 83 1.53 -8.95 2.21
CA PHE A 83 1.25 -7.61 2.78
C PHE A 83 1.75 -6.45 1.91
N SER A 84 2.04 -6.67 0.63
CA SER A 84 2.48 -5.63 -0.31
C SER A 84 1.40 -5.35 -1.34
N CYS A 85 1.12 -4.08 -1.60
CA CYS A 85 0.21 -3.64 -2.63
C CYS A 85 0.69 -4.15 -4.00
N PRO A 86 -0.14 -4.86 -4.77
CA PRO A 86 0.25 -5.39 -6.09
C PRO A 86 0.46 -4.30 -7.14
N VAL A 87 0.00 -3.07 -6.89
CA VAL A 87 0.15 -1.94 -7.83
C VAL A 87 1.44 -1.16 -7.60
N CYS A 88 1.79 -0.88 -6.34
CA CYS A 88 2.90 0.03 -6.01
C CYS A 88 3.91 -0.53 -4.99
N SER A 89 3.74 -1.76 -4.53
CA SER A 89 4.60 -2.46 -3.58
C SER A 89 4.72 -1.85 -2.18
N ARG A 90 3.98 -0.77 -1.87
CA ARG A 90 3.81 -0.26 -0.49
C ARG A 90 3.08 -1.28 0.38
N SER A 91 3.29 -1.23 1.69
CA SER A 91 2.55 -2.06 2.64
C SER A 91 1.04 -1.87 2.47
N ALA A 92 0.33 -2.98 2.40
CA ALA A 92 -1.11 -3.03 2.15
C ALA A 92 -1.92 -2.61 3.40
N CYS A 93 -1.39 -2.90 4.59
CA CYS A 93 -1.99 -2.63 5.90
C CYS A 93 -0.94 -2.11 6.90
N ASP A 94 -1.36 -1.89 8.15
CA ASP A 94 -0.44 -1.56 9.24
C ASP A 94 0.46 -2.77 9.50
N MET A 95 1.77 -2.53 9.50
CA MET A 95 2.81 -3.55 9.69
C MET A 95 3.62 -3.29 10.96
N THR A 96 3.20 -2.36 11.82
CA THR A 96 3.94 -1.95 13.03
C THR A 96 4.34 -3.15 13.89
N ASP A 97 3.40 -4.05 14.19
CA ASP A 97 3.68 -5.26 14.99
C ASP A 97 4.65 -6.22 14.30
N ALA A 98 4.55 -6.35 12.96
CA ALA A 98 5.45 -7.19 12.18
C ALA A 98 6.87 -6.61 12.16
N TRP A 99 7.01 -5.29 12.02
CA TRP A 99 8.29 -4.60 12.09
C TRP A 99 8.91 -4.69 13.49
N GLN A 100 8.11 -4.61 14.55
CA GLN A 100 8.60 -4.78 15.91
C GLN A 100 9.13 -6.20 16.17
N LYS A 101 8.50 -7.23 15.60
CA LYS A 101 9.02 -8.61 15.66
C LYS A 101 10.34 -8.73 14.90
N LEU A 102 10.44 -8.13 13.71
CA LEU A 102 11.69 -8.11 12.96
C LEU A 102 12.81 -7.35 13.67
N ASP A 103 12.50 -6.26 14.38
CA ASP A 103 13.46 -5.57 15.25
C ASP A 103 14.05 -6.51 16.31
N GLN A 104 13.20 -7.33 16.95
CA GLN A 104 13.64 -8.30 17.96
C GLN A 104 14.51 -9.40 17.36
N GLU A 105 14.12 -9.95 16.20
CA GLU A 105 14.88 -11.00 15.52
C GLU A 105 16.25 -10.50 15.02
N VAL A 106 16.30 -9.27 14.49
CA VAL A 106 17.54 -8.59 14.11
C VAL A 106 18.45 -8.40 15.32
N ALA A 107 17.91 -7.95 16.46
CA ALA A 107 18.70 -7.78 17.68
C ALA A 107 19.21 -9.12 18.25
N ALA A 108 18.43 -10.19 18.13
CA ALA A 108 18.78 -11.53 18.59
C ALA A 108 19.81 -12.25 17.69
N THR A 109 20.02 -11.76 16.46
CA THR A 109 20.87 -12.40 15.46
C THR A 109 22.06 -11.50 15.10
N PRO A 110 23.09 -11.38 15.95
CA PRO A 110 24.23 -10.51 15.67
C PRO A 110 24.96 -10.93 14.39
N MET A 111 25.26 -9.97 13.51
CA MET A 111 25.92 -10.25 12.25
C MET A 111 27.37 -10.74 12.45
N PRO A 112 27.82 -11.75 11.69
CA PRO A 112 29.21 -12.19 11.69
C PRO A 112 30.18 -11.03 11.38
N GLU A 113 31.39 -11.10 11.92
CA GLU A 113 32.38 -10.01 11.87
C GLU A 113 32.64 -9.50 10.44
N PHE A 114 32.71 -10.41 9.47
CA PHE A 114 32.93 -10.07 8.06
C PHE A 114 31.79 -9.29 7.40
N TYR A 115 30.58 -9.27 8.01
CA TYR A 115 29.44 -8.48 7.54
C TYR A 115 29.13 -7.26 8.41
N GLN A 116 29.70 -7.11 9.60
CA GLN A 116 29.36 -6.01 10.54
C GLN A 116 29.56 -4.61 9.94
N LYS A 117 30.56 -4.45 9.06
CA LYS A 117 30.87 -3.18 8.38
C LYS A 117 30.28 -3.09 6.97
N LYS A 118 29.57 -4.13 6.50
CA LYS A 118 28.97 -4.13 5.17
C LYS A 118 27.80 -3.16 5.16
N MET A 119 27.85 -2.20 4.24
CA MET A 119 26.76 -1.25 3.99
C MET A 119 26.10 -1.60 2.66
N VAL A 120 24.77 -1.46 2.62
CA VAL A 120 23.97 -1.65 1.40
C VAL A 120 23.10 -0.43 1.16
N TRP A 121 22.80 -0.17 -0.11
CA TRP A 121 21.85 0.86 -0.51
C TRP A 121 20.47 0.26 -0.65
N ILE A 122 19.49 0.86 0.00
CA ILE A 122 18.10 0.41 -0.05
C ILE A 122 17.19 1.50 -0.61
N LEU A 123 16.08 1.07 -1.23
CA LEU A 123 14.90 1.89 -1.47
C LEU A 123 13.77 1.36 -0.57
N CYS A 124 13.19 2.25 0.24
CA CYS A 124 12.00 1.91 1.00
C CYS A 124 10.75 2.05 0.13
N ASN A 125 9.94 1.00 0.04
CA ASN A 125 8.72 1.04 -0.75
C ASN A 125 7.67 1.95 -0.09
N ASP A 126 7.63 2.01 1.24
CA ASP A 126 6.61 2.77 1.98
C ASP A 126 6.81 4.29 1.91
N CYS A 127 8.01 4.78 2.23
CA CYS A 127 8.30 6.22 2.20
C CYS A 127 9.00 6.68 0.91
N GLY A 128 9.46 5.77 0.05
CA GLY A 128 10.18 6.08 -1.20
C GLY A 128 11.62 6.56 -1.00
N ALA A 129 12.10 6.69 0.23
CA ALA A 129 13.45 7.19 0.51
C ALA A 129 14.52 6.16 0.11
N LYS A 130 15.65 6.67 -0.41
CA LYS A 130 16.88 5.90 -0.60
C LYS A 130 17.83 6.16 0.56
N SER A 131 18.41 5.12 1.13
CA SER A 131 19.33 5.24 2.27
C SER A 131 20.42 4.18 2.20
N SER A 132 21.59 4.51 2.74
CA SER A 132 22.64 3.52 3.01
C SER A 132 22.50 3.03 4.45
N VAL A 133 22.40 1.72 4.64
CA VAL A 133 22.17 1.09 5.95
C VAL A 133 23.14 -0.08 6.14
N ARG A 134 23.36 -0.46 7.41
CA ARG A 134 24.13 -1.67 7.73
C ARG A 134 23.38 -2.89 7.22
N PHE A 135 24.09 -3.75 6.52
CA PHE A 135 23.54 -5.00 6.01
C PHE A 135 23.23 -5.96 7.15
N HIS A 136 21.98 -6.41 7.21
CA HIS A 136 21.56 -7.53 8.04
C HIS A 136 21.02 -8.67 7.18
N VAL A 137 21.26 -9.92 7.56
CA VAL A 137 20.81 -11.08 6.78
C VAL A 137 19.29 -11.24 6.75
N LEU A 138 18.61 -10.81 7.83
CA LEU A 138 17.15 -10.93 7.96
C LEU A 138 16.40 -9.85 7.18
N ALA A 139 16.68 -8.57 7.44
CA ALA A 139 15.98 -7.46 6.80
C ALA A 139 16.73 -6.14 6.97
N GLN A 140 16.57 -5.21 6.01
CA GLN A 140 17.15 -3.88 6.08
C GLN A 140 16.10 -2.86 6.54
N LYS A 141 16.33 -2.20 7.68
CA LYS A 141 15.39 -1.21 8.24
C LYS A 141 15.54 0.14 7.55
N CYS A 142 14.42 0.75 7.15
CA CYS A 142 14.41 2.12 6.68
C CYS A 142 14.62 3.09 7.86
N PRO A 143 15.62 3.99 7.83
CA PRO A 143 15.83 4.96 8.91
C PRO A 143 14.78 6.08 8.93
N GLY A 144 14.06 6.31 7.83
CA GLY A 144 13.10 7.42 7.73
C GLY A 144 11.70 7.10 8.26
N CYS A 145 11.25 5.84 8.11
CA CYS A 145 9.89 5.43 8.53
C CYS A 145 9.87 4.12 9.34
N SER A 146 11.03 3.57 9.70
CA SER A 146 11.17 2.31 10.44
C SER A 146 10.62 1.05 9.77
N SER A 147 10.10 1.14 8.55
CA SER A 147 9.64 -0.03 7.78
C SER A 147 10.79 -0.92 7.31
N TYR A 148 10.53 -2.22 7.23
CA TYR A 148 11.40 -3.20 6.57
C TYR A 148 10.94 -3.58 5.17
N ASN A 149 9.87 -2.96 4.64
CA ASN A 149 9.47 -3.10 3.24
C ASN A 149 10.44 -2.34 2.33
N THR A 150 11.65 -2.88 2.18
CA THR A 150 12.77 -2.26 1.49
C THR A 150 13.36 -3.24 0.48
N ARG A 151 13.98 -2.71 -0.58
CA ARG A 151 14.74 -3.51 -1.55
C ARG A 151 16.15 -2.99 -1.68
N GLU A 152 17.11 -3.90 -1.78
CA GLU A 152 18.50 -3.54 -2.06
C GLU A 152 18.65 -3.01 -3.51
N THR A 153 19.54 -2.05 -3.68
CA THR A 153 19.81 -1.37 -4.94
C THR A 153 21.32 -1.31 -5.20
N ARG A 154 21.73 -1.24 -6.47
CA ARG A 154 23.13 -1.37 -6.89
C ARG A 154 24.01 -0.13 -6.63
N GLY A 155 23.52 0.93 -5.99
CA GLY A 155 24.33 2.11 -5.66
C GLY A 155 23.53 3.34 -5.23
N GLY A 156 24.18 4.24 -4.49
CA GLY A 156 23.60 5.47 -3.92
C GLY A 156 23.08 6.47 -4.96
N PRO A 157 22.48 7.58 -4.51
CA PRO A 157 22.00 8.61 -5.43
C PRO A 157 23.11 8.98 -6.39
N ALA A 158 22.80 9.00 -7.70
CA ALA A 158 23.71 9.52 -8.69
C ALA A 158 24.12 10.92 -8.24
N ILE A 159 25.40 11.11 -7.93
CA ILE A 159 25.95 12.45 -7.74
C ILE A 159 25.64 13.14 -9.06
N ALA A 160 24.72 14.11 -9.04
CA ALA A 160 24.51 14.98 -10.17
C ALA A 160 25.89 15.58 -10.48
N ALA A 161 26.46 15.19 -11.62
CA ALA A 161 27.69 15.77 -12.11
C ALA A 161 27.40 17.27 -12.23
N CYS A 162 27.91 18.04 -11.27
CA CYS A 162 27.86 19.48 -11.33
C CYS A 162 28.69 19.87 -12.56
N SER A 163 27.99 20.18 -13.66
CA SER A 163 28.60 20.75 -14.86
C SER A 163 29.23 22.07 -14.45
N ARG A 164 30.53 22.05 -14.17
CA ARG A 164 31.36 23.25 -14.21
C ARG A 164 31.40 23.69 -15.67
N VAL A 165 30.71 24.80 -15.96
CA VAL A 165 31.03 25.71 -17.07
C VAL A 165 31.50 27.00 -16.44
#